data_AF-A0A1M5ELI6-F1
#
_entry.id   AF-A0A1M5ELI6-F1
#
_cell.length_a   1.000
_cell.length_b   1.000
_cell.length_c   1.000
_cell.angle_alpha   90.00
_cell.angle_beta   90.00
_cell.angle_gamma   90.00
#
_symmetry.space_group_name_H-M   'P 1'
#
loop_
_entity.id
_entity.type
_entity.pdbx_description
1 polymer ?
#
loop_
_entity_poly.entity_id
_entity_poly.type
_entity_poly.pdbx_seq_one_letter_code
_entity_poly.pdbx_strand_id
1 'polypeptide(L)'
;MKAGIFTILLLCCSNVFMTFAWYGNLKLKEMHISTDWPLFLVIVASWGIAFFEYCIAVPANVIGSRINGGPFTLMQLKIIQEAISLTVFTIIATTVFNNEALHWNHIVAFVCIIAAVFFAFLK
;
A
#
# COMPACT_ATOMS: atom_id res chain seq x y z
N MET A 1 22.14 -1.62 -5.54
CA MET A 1 21.70 -0.94 -4.29
C MET A 1 20.75 0.23 -4.54
N LYS A 2 21.10 1.24 -5.35
CA LYS A 2 20.23 2.42 -5.58
C LYS A 2 18.83 2.08 -6.12
N ALA A 3 18.74 1.15 -7.07
CA ALA A 3 17.46 0.72 -7.66
C ALA A 3 16.50 0.08 -6.64
N GLY A 4 17.01 -0.70 -5.69
CA GLY A 4 16.17 -1.38 -4.70
C GLY A 4 15.52 -0.41 -3.70
N ILE A 5 16.29 0.56 -3.21
CA ILE A 5 15.77 1.61 -2.32
C ILE A 5 14.71 2.44 -3.07
N PHE A 6 14.96 2.79 -4.33
CA PHE A 6 14.02 3.54 -5.14
C PHE A 6 12.71 2.78 -5.38
N THR A 7 12.79 1.47 -5.69
CA THR A 7 11.60 0.61 -5.79
C THR A 7 10.80 0.60 -4.49
N ILE A 8 11.45 0.44 -3.33
CA ILE A 8 10.76 0.43 -2.03
C ILE A 8 10.05 1.77 -1.78
N LEU A 9 10.72 2.90 -2.03
CA LEU A 9 10.12 4.23 -1.85
C LEU A 9 8.92 4.44 -2.78
N LEU A 10 9.02 4.05 -4.05
CA LEU A 10 7.90 4.14 -4.98
C LEU A 10 6.73 3.24 -4.55
N LEU A 11 7.01 2.00 -4.11
CA LEU A 11 5.98 1.10 -3.60
C LEU A 11 5.31 1.70 -2.35
N CYS A 12 6.05 2.30 -1.43
CA CYS A 12 5.47 3.02 -0.29
C CYS A 12 4.52 4.13 -0.75
N CYS A 13 4.96 4.97 -1.70
CA CYS A 13 4.13 6.04 -2.25
C CYS A 13 2.86 5.50 -2.94
N SER A 14 2.97 4.46 -3.78
CA SER A 14 1.78 3.87 -4.44
C SER A 14 0.80 3.30 -3.42
N ASN A 15 1.27 2.63 -2.36
CA ASN A 15 0.38 2.07 -1.35
C ASN A 15 -0.40 3.14 -0.55
N VAL A 16 0.11 4.37 -0.47
CA VAL A 16 -0.66 5.50 0.08
C VAL A 16 -1.85 5.80 -0.83
N PHE A 17 -1.63 5.96 -2.13
CA PHE A 17 -2.71 6.16 -3.11
C PHE A 17 -3.69 4.99 -3.15
N MET A 18 -3.20 3.75 -3.08
CA MET A 18 -4.02 2.55 -3.00
C MET A 18 -4.97 2.60 -1.80
N THR A 19 -4.45 2.95 -0.62
CA THR A 19 -5.25 3.04 0.61
C THR A 19 -6.33 4.10 0.48
N PHE A 20 -6.01 5.28 -0.08
CA PHE A 20 -7.02 6.31 -0.32
C PHE A 20 -8.03 5.94 -1.41
N ALA A 21 -7.60 5.27 -2.48
CA ALA A 21 -8.50 4.81 -3.54
C ALA A 21 -9.55 3.83 -2.98
N TRP A 22 -9.16 2.94 -2.06
CA TRP A 22 -10.05 1.92 -1.52
C TRP A 22 -10.89 2.42 -0.35
N TYR A 23 -10.30 3.17 0.58
CA TYR A 23 -10.93 3.53 1.86
C TYR A 23 -11.21 5.01 2.02
N GLY A 24 -10.62 5.89 1.21
CA GLY A 24 -10.79 7.35 1.33
C GLY A 24 -12.25 7.79 1.22
N ASN A 25 -13.05 7.09 0.41
CA ASN A 25 -14.50 7.31 0.31
C ASN A 25 -15.24 7.07 1.64
N LEU A 26 -14.79 6.11 2.46
CA LEU A 26 -15.38 5.85 3.77
C LEU A 26 -15.10 7.02 4.72
N LYS A 27 -13.89 7.59 4.68
CA LYS A 27 -13.55 8.76 5.48
C LYS A 27 -14.35 9.99 5.05
N LEU A 28 -14.51 10.21 3.74
CA LEU A 28 -15.32 11.32 3.22
C LEU A 28 -16.79 11.22 3.64
N LYS A 29 -17.31 9.99 3.75
CA LYS A 29 -18.66 9.74 4.26
C LYS A 29 -18.76 10.01 5.76
N GLU A 30 -17.77 9.59 6.54
CA GLU A 30 -17.67 9.89 7.98
C GLU A 30 -17.59 11.40 8.25
N MET A 31 -16.88 12.15 7.39
CA MET A 31 -16.75 13.62 7.47
C MET A 31 -17.98 14.38 6.93
N HIS A 32 -19.07 13.69 6.59
CA HIS A 32 -20.29 14.27 5.99
C HIS A 32 -20.10 15.01 4.65
N ILE A 33 -18.95 14.84 3.98
CA ILE A 33 -18.65 15.50 2.70
C ILE A 33 -19.30 14.75 1.53
N SER A 34 -19.37 13.42 1.61
CA SER A 34 -19.88 12.55 0.52
C SER A 34 -21.09 11.71 0.93
N THR A 35 -21.91 12.20 1.88
CA THR A 35 -23.02 11.45 2.49
C THR A 35 -23.99 10.86 1.46
N ASP A 36 -24.26 11.62 0.39
CA ASP A 36 -25.23 11.28 -0.66
C ASP A 36 -24.59 11.00 -2.02
N TRP A 37 -23.29 10.71 -2.07
CA TRP A 37 -22.65 10.39 -3.35
C TRP A 37 -23.19 9.07 -3.91
N PRO A 38 -23.69 9.05 -5.17
CA PRO A 38 -24.07 7.81 -5.81
C PRO A 38 -22.84 6.90 -5.96
N LEU A 39 -23.03 5.59 -5.78
CA LEU A 39 -21.94 4.60 -5.82
C LEU A 39 -21.09 4.72 -7.08
N PHE A 40 -21.72 5.04 -8.22
CA PHE A 40 -21.01 5.26 -9.48
C PHE A 40 -19.97 6.39 -9.39
N LEU A 41 -20.30 7.53 -8.78
CA LEU A 41 -19.38 8.65 -8.62
C LEU A 41 -18.21 8.29 -7.70
N VAL A 42 -18.48 7.52 -6.64
CA VAL A 42 -17.44 7.01 -5.74
C VAL A 42 -16.47 6.10 -6.49
N ILE A 43 -16.98 5.16 -7.30
CA ILE A 43 -16.15 4.25 -8.10
C ILE A 43 -15.27 5.04 -9.08
N VAL A 44 -15.82 6.01 -9.79
CA VAL A 44 -15.08 6.83 -10.76
C VAL A 44 -14.01 7.68 -10.06
N ALA A 45 -14.31 8.26 -8.90
CA ALA A 45 -13.33 9.00 -8.09
C ALA A 45 -12.19 8.09 -7.61
N SER A 46 -12.53 6.89 -7.10
CA SER A 46 -11.55 5.88 -6.70
C SER A 46 -10.67 5.42 -7.87
N TRP A 47 -11.24 5.27 -9.07
CA TRP A 47 -10.48 4.99 -10.29
C TRP A 47 -9.52 6.12 -10.66
N GLY A 48 -9.93 7.38 -10.49
CA GLY A 48 -9.06 8.54 -10.68
C GLY A 48 -7.84 8.49 -9.77
N ILE A 49 -8.00 8.08 -8.52
CA ILE A 49 -6.88 7.90 -7.58
C ILE A 49 -6.02 6.69 -7.96
N ALA A 50 -6.66 5.57 -8.31
CA ALA A 50 -5.97 4.33 -8.71
C ALA A 50 -5.10 4.54 -9.97
N PHE A 51 -5.48 5.44 -10.87
CA PHE A 51 -4.63 5.81 -12.01
C PHE A 51 -3.25 6.33 -11.56
N PHE A 52 -3.20 7.25 -10.59
CA PHE A 52 -1.94 7.77 -10.06
C PHE A 52 -1.15 6.70 -9.29
N GLU A 53 -1.85 5.81 -8.60
CA GLU A 53 -1.23 4.64 -7.96
C GLU A 53 -0.47 3.81 -8.99
N TYR A 54 -1.11 3.46 -10.10
CA TYR A 54 -0.47 2.67 -11.17
C TYR A 54 0.68 3.40 -11.84
N CYS A 55 0.61 4.72 -12.00
CA CYS A 55 1.71 5.53 -12.52
C CYS A 55 2.99 5.42 -11.67
N ILE A 56 2.87 5.02 -10.40
CA ILE A 56 4.01 4.85 -9.48
C ILE A 56 4.35 3.36 -9.32
N ALA A 57 3.34 2.51 -9.14
CA ALA A 57 3.51 1.08 -8.89
C ALA A 57 4.14 0.34 -10.06
N VAL A 58 3.70 0.64 -11.29
CA VAL A 58 4.22 -0.03 -12.50
C VAL A 58 5.71 0.27 -12.70
N PRO A 59 6.18 1.53 -12.67
CA PRO A 59 7.62 1.82 -12.70
C PRO A 59 8.41 1.18 -11.55
N ALA A 60 7.85 1.16 -10.33
CA ALA A 60 8.53 0.55 -9.19
C ALA A 60 8.86 -0.93 -9.44
N ASN A 61 7.87 -1.68 -9.94
CA ASN A 61 8.00 -3.09 -10.25
C ASN A 61 8.93 -3.33 -11.44
N VAL A 62 8.85 -2.49 -12.47
CA VAL A 62 9.73 -2.55 -13.65
C VAL A 62 11.19 -2.32 -13.27
N ILE A 63 11.49 -1.34 -12.40
CA ILE A 63 12.86 -1.03 -11.94
C ILE A 63 13.38 -2.09 -10.95
N GLY A 64 12.50 -2.62 -10.12
CA GLY A 64 12.87 -3.58 -9.08
C GLY A 64 13.09 -5.01 -9.59
N SER A 65 12.44 -5.37 -10.70
CA SER A 65 12.41 -6.75 -11.21
C SER A 65 13.73 -7.19 -11.83
N ARG A 66 14.20 -8.38 -11.43
CA ARG A 66 15.36 -9.06 -12.02
C ARG A 66 15.24 -9.27 -13.52
N ILE A 67 14.02 -9.40 -14.05
CA ILE A 67 13.79 -9.53 -15.49
C ILE A 67 14.33 -8.30 -16.24
N ASN A 68 14.28 -7.12 -15.63
CA ASN A 68 14.76 -5.85 -16.18
C ASN A 68 16.11 -5.42 -15.59
N GLY A 69 16.88 -6.34 -15.00
CA GLY A 69 18.18 -6.03 -14.37
C GLY A 69 18.09 -5.45 -12.96
N GLY A 70 16.91 -5.43 -12.35
CA GLY A 70 16.69 -5.06 -10.95
C GLY A 70 17.15 -6.13 -9.96
N PRO A 71 17.16 -5.82 -8.65
CA PRO A 71 17.70 -6.73 -7.63
C PRO A 71 16.75 -7.86 -7.19
N PHE A 72 15.43 -7.70 -7.37
CA PHE A 72 14.42 -8.56 -6.74
C PHE A 72 13.79 -9.56 -7.71
N THR A 73 13.53 -10.79 -7.25
CA THR A 73 12.67 -11.72 -7.99
C THR A 73 11.21 -11.25 -7.93
N LEU A 74 10.36 -11.78 -8.82
CA LEU A 74 8.92 -11.48 -8.82
C LEU A 74 8.26 -11.82 -7.47
N MET A 75 8.65 -12.94 -6.85
CA MET A 75 8.18 -13.33 -5.52
C MET A 75 8.64 -12.35 -4.43
N GLN A 76 9.90 -11.93 -4.46
CA GLN A 76 10.42 -10.95 -3.49
C GLN A 76 9.72 -9.60 -3.62
N LEU A 77 9.49 -9.12 -4.84
CA LEU A 77 8.73 -7.89 -5.10
C LEU A 77 7.32 -7.97 -4.52
N LYS A 78 6.63 -9.09 -4.72
CA LYS A 78 5.27 -9.25 -4.19
C LYS A 78 5.27 -9.26 -2.67
N ILE A 79 6.19 -9.98 -2.04
CA ILE A 79 6.28 -10.04 -0.57
C ILE A 79 6.63 -8.68 0.02
N ILE A 80 7.57 -7.93 -0.60
CA ILE A 80 7.86 -6.54 -0.22
C ILE A 80 6.59 -5.69 -0.34
N GLN A 81 5.85 -5.80 -1.45
CA GLN A 81 4.64 -5.01 -1.65
C GLN A 81 3.57 -5.32 -0.61
N GLU A 82 3.33 -6.58 -0.26
CA GLU A 82 2.36 -6.97 0.78
C GLU A 82 2.78 -6.41 2.15
N ALA A 83 4.06 -6.50 2.48
CA ALA A 83 4.58 -5.93 3.73
C ALA A 83 4.40 -4.41 3.79
N ILE A 84 4.68 -3.71 2.69
CA ILE A 84 4.47 -2.26 2.56
C ILE A 84 2.98 -1.93 2.63
N SER A 85 2.12 -2.68 1.93
CA SER A 85 0.68 -2.44 1.87
C SER A 85 0.06 -2.50 3.26
N LEU A 86 0.33 -3.56 4.01
CA LEU A 86 -0.17 -3.72 5.37
C LEU A 86 0.40 -2.68 6.32
N THR A 87 1.67 -2.32 6.16
CA THR A 87 2.31 -1.26 6.96
C THR A 87 1.66 0.09 6.73
N VAL A 88 1.57 0.52 5.48
CA VAL A 88 0.99 1.81 5.07
C VAL A 88 -0.48 1.87 5.44
N PHE A 89 -1.23 0.78 5.18
CA PHE A 89 -2.63 0.66 5.59
C PHE A 89 -2.79 0.85 7.10
N THR A 90 -1.99 0.16 7.92
CA THR A 90 -2.06 0.27 9.38
C THR A 90 -1.78 1.69 9.87
N ILE A 91 -0.77 2.36 9.30
CA ILE A 91 -0.44 3.75 9.65
C ILE A 91 -1.59 4.69 9.26
N ILE A 92 -2.14 4.56 8.05
CA ILE A 92 -3.22 5.43 7.59
C ILE A 92 -4.51 5.14 8.37
N ALA A 93 -4.86 3.88 8.62
CA ALA A 93 -6.03 3.49 9.40
C ALA A 93 -5.98 4.08 10.82
N THR A 94 -4.83 3.99 11.49
CA THR A 94 -4.69 4.51 12.86
C THR A 94 -4.64 6.04 12.92
N THR A 95 -4.02 6.71 11.94
CA THR A 95 -3.84 8.18 11.97
C THR A 95 -4.98 8.96 11.32
N VAL A 96 -5.54 8.48 10.21
CA VAL A 96 -6.56 9.19 9.41
C VAL A 96 -7.95 8.72 9.78
N PHE A 97 -8.14 7.42 9.99
CA PHE A 97 -9.46 6.88 10.27
C PHE A 97 -9.84 6.96 11.76
N ASN A 98 -8.89 7.22 12.67
CA ASN A 98 -9.12 7.44 14.13
C ASN A 98 -9.97 6.36 14.82
N ASN A 99 -10.25 5.23 14.17
CA ASN A 99 -11.35 4.36 14.56
C ASN A 99 -10.91 3.19 15.45
N GLU A 100 -9.62 2.90 15.56
CA GLU A 100 -9.13 1.84 16.45
C GLU A 100 -7.86 2.24 17.20
N ALA A 101 -7.93 2.18 18.54
CA ALA A 101 -6.75 2.19 19.38
C ALA A 101 -5.88 0.99 19.00
N LEU A 102 -4.60 1.23 18.69
CA LEU A 102 -3.61 0.20 18.35
C LEU A 102 -3.65 -0.95 19.35
N HIS A 103 -4.34 -2.03 19.00
CA HIS A 103 -4.44 -3.21 19.84
C HIS A 103 -3.15 -4.03 19.76
N TRP A 104 -2.86 -4.79 20.82
CA TRP A 104 -1.71 -5.70 20.88
C TRP A 104 -1.63 -6.65 19.66
N ASN A 105 -2.80 -7.05 19.16
CA ASN A 105 -2.91 -7.92 17.98
C ASN A 105 -2.33 -7.29 16.70
N HIS A 106 -2.37 -5.95 16.55
CA HIS A 106 -1.75 -5.28 15.40
C HIS A 106 -0.23 -5.32 15.46
N ILE A 107 0.34 -5.22 16.66
CA ILE A 107 1.79 -5.34 16.86
C ILE A 107 2.24 -6.76 16.49
N VAL A 108 1.51 -7.78 16.95
CA VAL A 108 1.78 -9.18 16.59
C VAL A 108 1.65 -9.40 15.08
N ALA A 109 0.63 -8.85 14.43
CA ALA A 109 0.48 -8.92 12.97
C ALA A 109 1.67 -8.28 12.26
N PHE A 110 2.17 -7.14 12.75
CA PHE A 110 3.34 -6.46 12.21
C PHE A 110 4.61 -7.30 12.33
N VAL A 111 4.82 -7.96 13.48
CA VAL A 111 5.94 -8.89 13.69
C VAL A 111 5.85 -10.08 12.75
N CYS A 112 4.65 -10.64 12.53
CA CYS A 112 4.45 -11.73 11.57
C CYS A 112 4.78 -11.31 10.14
N ILE A 113 4.49 -10.07 9.74
CA ILE A 113 4.84 -9.53 8.42
C ILE A 113 6.36 -9.37 8.28
N ILE A 114 7.04 -8.84 9.31
CA ILE A 114 8.51 -8.75 9.31
C ILE A 114 9.14 -10.15 9.21
N ALA A 115 8.60 -11.13 9.93
CA ALA A 115 9.04 -12.51 9.82
C ALA A 115 8.83 -13.08 8.42
N ALA A 116 7.69 -12.81 7.78
CA ALA A 116 7.43 -13.21 6.40
C ALA A 116 8.45 -12.61 5.42
N VAL A 117 8.80 -11.33 5.58
CA VAL A 117 9.87 -10.68 4.80
C VAL A 117 11.20 -11.39 5.07
N PHE A 118 11.57 -11.59 6.33
CA PHE A 118 12.82 -12.25 6.69
C PHE A 118 12.94 -13.64 6.04
N PHE A 119 11.91 -14.49 6.14
CA PHE A 119 11.91 -15.82 5.52
C PHE A 119 11.97 -15.77 4.00
N ALA A 120 11.36 -14.76 3.36
CA ALA A 120 11.42 -14.59 1.91
C ALA A 120 12.83 -14.22 1.38
N PHE A 121 13.66 -13.63 2.24
CA PHE A 121 15.05 -13.27 1.94
C PHE A 121 16.08 -14.23 2.54
N LEU A 122 15.64 -15.18 3.39
CA LEU A 122 16.46 -16.25 3.92
C LEU A 122 16.80 -17.23 2.79
N LYS A 123 18.09 -17.55 2.66
CA LYS A 123 18.63 -18.38 1.57
C LYS A 123 18.91 -19.78 2.05
#